data_AF-A0A7S4FXR4-F1
#
_entry.id   AF-A0A7S4FXR4-F1
#
_cell.length_a   1.000
_cell.length_b   1.000
_cell.length_c   1.000
_cell.angle_alpha   90.00
_cell.angle_beta   90.00
_cell.angle_gamma   90.00
#
_symmetry.space_group_name_H-M   'P 1'
#
loop_
_entity.id
_entity.type
_entity.pdbx_description
1 polymer ?
#
loop_
_entity_poly.entity_id
_entity_poly.type
_entity_poly.pdbx_seq_one_letter_code
_entity_poly.pdbx_strand_id
1 'polypeptide(L)'
;GATDPCTGHGFCSVLSGACTCHQSSALGHWTAQDCSTCTAGYYGPTCTGECPACGDGQCSEGLAGDGSCTCNANVYGSQCDKICPGGKVSACSGHGTCDAGASGSGVCTCESGFFGAACAGECLPSSGSPCG
;
A
#
# COMPACT_ATOMS: atom_id res chain seq x y z
N GLY A 1 28.62 -6.38 30.73
CA GLY A 1 28.48 -7.59 29.90
C GLY A 1 28.05 -7.13 28.55
N ALA A 2 28.76 -7.55 27.49
CA ALA A 2 28.49 -7.06 26.14
C ALA A 2 27.05 -7.38 25.75
N THR A 3 26.30 -6.33 25.41
CA THR A 3 25.02 -6.40 24.73
C THR A 3 25.15 -7.30 23.51
N ASP A 4 24.21 -8.21 23.31
CA ASP A 4 24.17 -9.08 22.12
C ASP A 4 24.29 -8.23 20.84
N PRO A 5 25.40 -8.34 20.09
CA PRO A 5 25.70 -7.45 18.96
C PRO A 5 24.76 -7.66 17.77
N CYS A 6 24.01 -8.77 17.74
CA CYS A 6 23.03 -9.08 16.69
C CYS A 6 21.59 -8.95 17.19
N THR A 7 21.39 -8.23 18.30
CA THR A 7 20.09 -7.93 18.93
C THR A 7 19.21 -9.16 19.19
N GLY A 8 19.78 -10.36 19.31
CA GLY A 8 19.03 -11.61 19.44
C GLY A 8 18.35 -12.10 18.16
N HIS A 9 18.68 -11.51 17.01
CA HIS A 9 18.08 -11.78 15.70
C HIS A 9 19.08 -12.37 14.70
N GLY A 10 20.22 -12.87 15.20
CA GLY A 10 21.23 -13.51 14.38
C GLY A 10 22.33 -14.16 15.20
N PHE A 11 23.27 -14.78 14.48
CA PHE A 11 24.47 -15.38 15.07
C PHE A 11 25.67 -14.46 14.89
N CYS A 12 26.39 -14.19 15.98
CA CYS A 12 27.61 -13.37 15.96
C CYS A 12 28.85 -14.22 15.69
N SER A 13 29.64 -13.83 14.68
CA SER A 13 30.97 -14.39 14.43
C SER A 13 31.97 -13.86 15.46
N VAL A 14 32.54 -14.76 16.26
CA VAL A 14 33.54 -14.41 17.29
C VAL A 14 34.87 -13.91 16.71
N LEU A 15 35.12 -14.13 15.41
CA LEU A 15 36.35 -13.73 14.73
C LEU A 15 36.25 -12.35 14.10
N SER A 16 35.10 -12.04 13.49
CA SER A 16 34.91 -10.80 12.71
C SER A 16 33.99 -9.80 13.40
N GLY A 17 33.25 -10.20 14.43
CA GLY A 17 32.19 -9.38 15.03
C GLY A 17 30.98 -9.16 14.11
N ALA A 18 30.91 -9.87 12.98
CA ALA A 18 29.84 -9.74 12.01
C ALA A 18 28.65 -10.63 12.39
N CYS A 19 27.43 -10.14 12.15
CA CYS A 19 26.19 -10.88 12.37
C CYS A 19 25.73 -11.61 11.11
N THR A 20 25.20 -12.82 11.30
CA THR A 20 24.41 -13.54 10.31
C THR A 20 22.97 -13.59 10.78
N CYS A 21 22.10 -12.78 10.16
CA CYS A 21 20.74 -12.57 10.60
C CYS A 21 19.80 -13.75 10.30
N HIS A 22 18.77 -13.92 11.12
CA HIS A 22 17.70 -14.88 10.87
C HIS A 22 16.88 -14.49 9.64
N GLN A 23 16.42 -15.50 8.89
CA GLN A 23 15.72 -15.35 7.62
C GLN A 23 14.62 -16.42 7.50
N SER A 24 13.73 -16.48 8.50
CA SER A 24 12.66 -17.49 8.53
C SER A 24 11.37 -16.96 9.14
N SER A 25 10.24 -17.57 8.79
CA SER A 25 8.93 -17.21 9.35
C SER A 25 8.80 -17.47 10.86
N ALA A 26 9.66 -18.31 11.44
CA ALA A 26 9.65 -18.63 12.86
C ALA A 26 10.47 -17.66 13.72
N LEU A 27 11.59 -17.16 13.19
CA LEU A 27 12.52 -16.29 13.91
C LEU A 27 12.54 -14.84 13.38
N GLY A 28 11.83 -14.58 12.28
CA GLY A 28 11.79 -13.31 11.57
C GLY A 28 12.79 -13.22 10.41
N HIS A 29 12.54 -12.25 9.53
CA HIS A 29 13.36 -11.92 8.37
C HIS A 29 14.13 -10.62 8.63
N TRP A 30 15.35 -10.76 9.13
CA TRP A 30 16.14 -9.63 9.65
C TRP A 30 17.33 -9.27 8.76
N THR A 31 17.65 -7.99 8.70
CA THR A 31 18.77 -7.41 7.94
C THR A 31 19.43 -6.28 8.74
N ALA A 32 20.40 -5.60 8.12
CA ALA A 32 21.39 -4.69 8.71
C ALA A 32 22.52 -5.41 9.46
N GLN A 33 23.57 -4.66 9.79
CA GLN A 33 24.81 -5.17 10.38
C GLN A 33 24.59 -5.83 11.75
N ASP A 34 23.59 -5.36 12.49
CA ASP A 34 23.23 -5.80 13.83
C ASP A 34 21.90 -6.57 13.87
N CYS A 35 21.33 -6.93 12.71
CA CYS A 35 20.05 -7.61 12.59
C CYS A 35 18.86 -6.86 13.20
N SER A 36 18.94 -5.52 13.24
CA SER A 36 17.92 -4.67 13.88
C SER A 36 16.76 -4.27 12.97
N THR A 37 16.80 -4.59 11.67
CA THR A 37 15.81 -4.11 10.70
C THR A 37 15.14 -5.27 9.96
N CYS A 38 13.92 -5.07 9.48
CA CYS A 38 13.28 -6.09 8.63
C CYS A 38 13.88 -6.09 7.23
N THR A 39 13.99 -7.29 6.65
CA THR A 39 14.24 -7.44 5.22
C THR A 39 13.07 -6.82 4.45
N ALA A 40 13.35 -6.18 3.31
CA ALA A 40 12.31 -5.60 2.45
C ALA A 40 11.22 -6.63 2.13
N GLY A 41 9.96 -6.19 2.17
CA GLY A 41 8.78 -7.04 2.06
C GLY A 41 8.30 -7.66 3.37
N TYR A 42 8.99 -7.42 4.50
CA TYR A 42 8.57 -7.90 5.81
C TYR A 42 8.28 -6.77 6.79
N TYR A 43 7.31 -7.01 7.68
CA TYR A 43 6.80 -6.02 8.60
C TYR A 43 6.51 -6.57 10.00
N GLY A 44 6.27 -5.64 10.91
CA GLY A 44 5.92 -5.88 12.31
C GLY A 44 7.15 -5.98 13.21
N PRO A 45 6.92 -6.00 14.54
CA PRO A 45 8.00 -5.94 15.53
C PRO A 45 8.93 -7.15 15.52
N THR A 46 8.54 -8.24 14.85
CA THR A 46 9.30 -9.48 14.73
C THR A 46 9.73 -9.78 13.29
N CYS A 47 9.43 -8.90 12.33
CA CYS A 47 9.72 -9.12 10.90
C CYS A 47 9.21 -10.47 10.36
N THR A 48 8.09 -10.96 10.89
CA THR A 48 7.44 -12.22 10.48
C THR A 48 6.24 -11.99 9.56
N GLY A 49 5.69 -10.77 9.53
CA GLY A 49 4.60 -10.42 8.62
C GLY A 49 5.15 -10.21 7.22
N GLU A 50 4.56 -10.86 6.22
CA GLU A 50 4.92 -10.67 4.81
C GLU A 50 3.95 -9.68 4.16
N CYS A 51 4.49 -8.66 3.51
CA CYS A 51 3.70 -7.67 2.80
C CYS A 51 2.87 -8.30 1.69
N PRO A 52 1.55 -8.01 1.61
CA PRO A 52 0.74 -8.45 0.49
C PRO A 52 1.13 -7.71 -0.80
N ALA A 53 0.64 -8.20 -1.93
CA ALA A 53 0.77 -7.49 -3.20
C ALA A 53 -0.10 -6.22 -3.18
N CYS A 54 0.53 -5.06 -2.98
CA CYS A 54 -0.15 -3.76 -2.97
C CYS A 54 -0.38 -3.16 -4.36
N GLY A 55 -0.48 -3.98 -5.42
CA GLY A 55 -0.82 -3.53 -6.77
C GLY A 55 -0.09 -2.25 -7.19
N ASP A 56 -0.85 -1.18 -7.43
CA ASP A 56 -0.33 0.17 -7.62
C ASP A 56 -0.34 0.99 -6.33
N GLY A 57 0.56 0.60 -5.42
CA GLY A 57 0.67 1.13 -4.07
C GLY A 57 1.95 0.65 -3.38
N GLN A 58 2.09 0.98 -2.10
CA GLN A 58 3.23 0.61 -1.26
C GLN A 58 2.75 -0.04 0.04
N CYS A 59 3.46 -1.06 0.49
CA CYS A 59 3.19 -1.71 1.78
C CYS A 59 3.83 -0.93 2.92
N SER A 60 3.12 -0.85 4.05
CA SER A 60 3.64 -0.43 5.35
C SER A 60 4.57 -1.52 5.91
N GLU A 61 5.84 -1.50 5.48
CA GLU A 61 6.88 -2.46 5.86
C GLU A 61 7.75 -2.01 7.04
N GLY A 62 8.63 -2.90 7.53
CA GLY A 62 9.55 -2.62 8.62
C GLY A 62 8.97 -2.83 10.03
N LEU A 63 9.75 -2.48 11.06
CA LEU A 63 9.42 -2.77 12.46
C LEU A 63 8.11 -2.14 12.95
N ALA A 64 7.82 -0.94 12.47
CA ALA A 64 6.57 -0.21 12.76
C ALA A 64 5.48 -0.48 11.71
N GLY A 65 5.80 -1.25 10.67
CA GLY A 65 4.87 -1.60 9.61
C GLY A 65 3.79 -2.54 10.11
N ASP A 66 2.61 -2.44 9.50
CA ASP A 66 1.41 -3.22 9.83
C ASP A 66 0.90 -4.05 8.64
N GLY A 67 1.60 -3.99 7.50
CA GLY A 67 1.24 -4.72 6.28
C GLY A 67 0.11 -4.08 5.48
N SER A 68 -0.37 -2.91 5.89
CA SER A 68 -1.40 -2.18 5.14
C SER A 68 -0.83 -1.58 3.84
N CYS A 69 -1.65 -1.51 2.80
CA CYS A 69 -1.27 -0.87 1.56
C CYS A 69 -1.66 0.62 1.57
N THR A 70 -0.78 1.47 1.07
CA THR A 70 -1.08 2.85 0.69
C THR A 70 -1.15 2.94 -0.83
N CYS A 71 -2.31 3.27 -1.37
CA CYS A 71 -2.51 3.32 -2.82
C CYS A 71 -1.99 4.61 -3.44
N ASN A 72 -1.49 4.49 -4.67
CA ASN A 72 -1.22 5.65 -5.51
C ASN A 72 -2.53 6.31 -5.96
N ALA A 73 -2.43 7.53 -6.49
CA ALA A 73 -3.58 8.31 -6.92
C ALA A 73 -4.46 7.55 -7.94
N ASN A 74 -5.77 7.72 -7.80
CA ASN A 74 -6.80 7.17 -8.69
C ASN A 74 -6.88 5.62 -8.70
N VAL A 75 -6.39 5.00 -7.62
CA VAL A 75 -6.47 3.56 -7.38
C VAL A 75 -7.06 3.32 -6.01
N TYR A 76 -7.83 2.24 -5.86
CA TYR A 76 -8.57 1.95 -4.65
C TYR A 76 -8.62 0.45 -4.32
N GLY A 77 -9.12 0.15 -3.12
CA GLY A 77 -9.22 -1.20 -2.58
C GLY A 77 -8.00 -1.58 -1.74
N SER A 78 -8.16 -2.54 -0.83
CA SER A 78 -7.17 -2.87 0.20
C SER A 78 -5.80 -3.33 -0.34
N GLN A 79 -5.74 -3.72 -1.62
CA GLN A 79 -4.51 -4.11 -2.31
C GLN A 79 -4.15 -3.17 -3.47
N CYS A 80 -4.84 -2.03 -3.61
CA CYS A 80 -4.60 -1.05 -4.67
C CYS A 80 -4.57 -1.67 -6.08
N ASP A 81 -5.49 -2.61 -6.31
CA ASP A 81 -5.59 -3.41 -7.54
C ASP A 81 -6.71 -2.90 -8.47
N LYS A 82 -7.48 -1.90 -8.03
CA LYS A 82 -8.63 -1.36 -8.77
C LYS A 82 -8.40 0.09 -9.16
N ILE A 83 -8.67 0.41 -10.41
CA ILE A 83 -8.53 1.77 -10.94
C ILE A 83 -9.89 2.47 -10.88
N CYS A 84 -9.89 3.74 -10.48
CA CYS A 84 -11.10 4.56 -10.49
C CYS A 84 -11.79 4.57 -11.87
N PRO A 85 -13.13 4.68 -11.92
CA PRO A 85 -13.87 4.87 -13.17
C PRO A 85 -13.31 6.06 -13.96
N GLY A 86 -13.29 5.98 -15.30
CA GLY A 86 -12.62 6.99 -16.14
C GLY A 86 -11.10 6.81 -16.26
N GLY A 87 -10.49 5.95 -15.43
CA GLY A 87 -9.10 5.54 -15.52
C GLY A 87 -8.15 6.35 -14.63
N LYS A 88 -6.86 5.99 -14.67
CA LYS A 88 -5.83 6.56 -13.77
C LYS A 88 -5.45 8.00 -14.12
N VAL A 89 -5.58 8.40 -15.38
CA VAL A 89 -5.22 9.74 -15.87
C VAL A 89 -6.36 10.74 -15.65
N SER A 90 -7.59 10.33 -15.94
CA SER A 90 -8.79 11.15 -15.84
C SER A 90 -9.84 10.44 -15.00
N ALA A 91 -9.54 10.25 -13.72
CA ALA A 91 -10.49 9.66 -12.78
C ALA A 91 -11.81 10.42 -12.81
N CYS A 92 -12.90 9.68 -12.78
CA CYS A 92 -14.26 10.20 -12.96
C CYS A 92 -14.40 11.03 -14.24
N SER A 93 -13.72 10.59 -15.31
CA SER A 93 -13.64 11.27 -16.62
C SER A 93 -13.15 12.73 -16.53
N GLY A 94 -12.50 13.13 -15.43
CA GLY A 94 -12.12 14.51 -15.16
C GLY A 94 -13.26 15.42 -14.69
N HIS A 95 -14.43 14.85 -14.39
CA HIS A 95 -15.65 15.57 -13.99
C HIS A 95 -16.14 15.15 -12.61
N GLY A 96 -15.20 14.80 -11.72
CA GLY A 96 -15.53 14.38 -10.37
C GLY A 96 -14.32 13.89 -9.58
N THR A 97 -14.58 13.55 -8.32
CA THR A 97 -13.58 13.02 -7.40
C THR A 97 -13.87 11.56 -7.09
N CYS A 98 -12.87 10.71 -7.25
CA CYS A 98 -12.96 9.30 -6.89
C CYS A 98 -12.65 9.10 -5.40
N ASP A 99 -13.45 8.26 -4.73
CA ASP A 99 -13.14 7.71 -3.41
C ASP A 99 -12.02 6.65 -3.53
N ALA A 100 -10.79 7.15 -3.66
CA ALA A 100 -9.58 6.37 -3.85
C ALA A 100 -8.91 5.95 -2.53
N GLY A 101 -7.86 5.13 -2.60
CA GLY A 101 -7.12 4.66 -1.43
C GLY A 101 -7.51 3.26 -0.97
N ALA A 102 -6.77 2.73 0.01
CA ALA A 102 -6.90 1.33 0.42
C ALA A 102 -8.25 1.00 1.07
N SER A 103 -8.89 2.00 1.67
CA SER A 103 -10.26 1.91 2.20
C SER A 103 -11.31 2.52 1.27
N GLY A 104 -10.90 3.05 0.11
CA GLY A 104 -11.78 3.70 -0.84
C GLY A 104 -12.68 2.70 -1.56
N SER A 105 -13.90 3.15 -1.88
CA SER A 105 -14.90 2.37 -2.60
C SER A 105 -14.77 2.45 -4.12
N GLY A 106 -14.00 3.41 -4.64
CA GLY A 106 -13.88 3.72 -6.06
C GLY A 106 -15.08 4.47 -6.64
N VAL A 107 -16.03 4.89 -5.80
CA VAL A 107 -17.21 5.64 -6.24
C VAL A 107 -16.80 7.05 -6.62
N CYS A 108 -17.29 7.50 -7.78
CA CYS A 108 -17.11 8.87 -8.24
C CYS A 108 -18.21 9.79 -7.71
N THR A 109 -17.80 10.90 -7.10
CA THR A 109 -18.69 12.03 -6.82
C THR A 109 -18.59 13.02 -7.97
N CYS A 110 -19.65 13.11 -8.77
CA CYS A 110 -19.67 13.93 -9.99
C CYS A 110 -19.87 15.42 -9.70
N GLU A 111 -19.24 16.25 -10.51
CA GLU A 111 -19.50 17.68 -10.56
C GLU A 111 -20.91 17.97 -11.12
N SER A 112 -21.42 19.18 -10.83
CA SER A 112 -22.75 19.58 -11.30
C SER A 112 -22.85 19.54 -12.83
N GLY A 113 -23.90 18.90 -13.34
CA GLY A 113 -24.11 18.70 -14.78
C GLY A 113 -23.53 17.40 -15.32
N PHE A 114 -22.80 16.62 -14.51
CA PHE A 114 -22.27 15.31 -14.89
C PHE A 114 -22.91 14.17 -14.09
N PHE A 115 -23.02 13.00 -14.72
CA PHE A 115 -23.64 11.82 -14.11
C PHE A 115 -23.05 10.49 -14.61
N GLY A 116 -23.47 9.41 -13.95
CA GLY A 116 -23.02 8.05 -14.22
C GLY A 116 -21.80 7.65 -13.37
N ALA A 117 -21.47 6.36 -13.37
CA ALA A 117 -20.42 5.80 -12.51
C ALA A 117 -19.02 6.41 -12.73
N ALA A 118 -18.77 6.96 -13.93
CA ALA A 118 -17.52 7.63 -14.29
C ALA A 118 -17.70 9.13 -14.56
N CYS A 119 -18.86 9.72 -14.24
CA CYS A 119 -19.16 11.13 -14.55
C CYS A 119 -18.95 11.52 -16.03
N ALA A 120 -19.13 10.56 -16.95
CA ALA A 120 -18.96 10.76 -18.38
C ALA A 120 -20.24 11.28 -19.06
N GLY A 121 -21.41 11.11 -18.43
CA GLY A 121 -22.66 11.62 -18.95
C GLY A 121 -22.81 13.10 -18.61
N GLU A 122 -23.27 13.91 -19.56
CA GLU A 122 -23.52 15.35 -19.39
C GLU A 122 -25.00 15.66 -19.54
N CYS A 123 -25.52 16.50 -18.64
CA CYS A 123 -26.87 17.04 -18.73
C CYS A 123 -26.88 18.24 -19.69
N LEU A 124 -27.05 17.97 -20.98
CA LEU A 124 -27.23 19.03 -21.98
C LEU A 124 -28.70 19.50 -22.02
N PRO A 125 -28.96 20.82 -22.06
CA PRO A 125 -30.31 21.35 -22.24
C PRO A 125 -30.96 20.91 -23.58
N SER A 126 -30.16 20.43 -24.53
CA SER A 126 -30.58 19.96 -25.86
C SER A 126 -30.79 18.45 -25.97
N SER A 127 -30.37 17.64 -24.99
CA SER A 127 -30.50 16.16 -25.05
C SER A 127 -31.79 15.63 -24.42
N GLY A 128 -32.66 16.49 -23.88
CA GLY A 128 -33.96 16.11 -23.33
C GLY A 128 -33.91 15.08 -22.19
N SER A 129 -32.71 14.80 -21.65
CA SER A 129 -32.50 13.79 -20.62
C SER A 129 -32.63 14.48 -19.26
N PRO A 130 -33.61 14.12 -18.43
CA PRO A 130 -33.73 14.69 -17.11
C PRO A 130 -32.50 14.29 -16.28
N CYS A 131 -31.81 15.27 -15.69
CA CYS A 131 -31.06 15.00 -14.47
C CYS A 131 -32.13 14.62 -13.44
N GLY A 132 -32.03 13.41 -12.89
CA GLY A 132 -33.05 12.82 -12.02
C GLY A 132 -33.41 13.67 -10.80
#